data_AF-A0A560LY31-F1
#
_entry.id   AF-A0A560LY31-F1
#
_cell.length_a   1.000
_cell.length_b   1.000
_cell.length_c   1.000
_cell.angle_alpha   90.00
_cell.angle_beta   90.00
_cell.angle_gamma   90.00
#
_symmetry.space_group_name_H-M   'P 1'
#
loop_
_entity.id
_entity.type
_entity.pdbx_description
1 polymer ?
#
loop_
_entity_poly.entity_id
_entity_poly.type
_entity_poly.pdbx_seq_one_letter_code
_entity_poly.pdbx_strand_id
1 'polypeptide(L)'
;MTRHIVARTSEIPAGGNKVFGLEGRDIVVFHVNGEFFALLNRCPHEGAPLEKAACVARLTSPEPGVYQRDRVGEMLRCPWHGWEFDMRNGQSWFDPNRFRIRSYPVAVESGAELQKGPYVAETFPVHIEDNYVIVEV
;
A
#
# COMPACT_ATOMS: atom_id res chain seq x y z
N MET A 1 -13.21 -2.84 13.12
CA MET A 1 -12.46 -2.56 11.89
C MET A 1 -13.48 -2.40 10.79
N THR A 2 -13.52 -1.24 10.16
CA THR A 2 -14.43 -0.94 9.05
C THR A 2 -13.70 -1.25 7.74
N ARG A 3 -14.39 -1.91 6.80
CA ARG A 3 -13.83 -2.26 5.49
C ARG A 3 -14.23 -1.19 4.48
N HIS A 4 -13.27 -0.67 3.74
CA HIS A 4 -13.50 0.34 2.70
C HIS A 4 -13.06 -0.18 1.34
N ILE A 5 -13.97 -0.17 0.36
CA ILE A 5 -13.63 -0.37 -1.06
C ILE A 5 -13.04 0.94 -1.56
N VAL A 6 -11.77 0.93 -1.99
CA VAL A 6 -11.05 2.17 -2.34
C VAL A 6 -10.84 2.35 -3.83
N ALA A 7 -10.65 1.27 -4.60
CA ALA A 7 -10.40 1.34 -6.04
C ALA A 7 -10.57 -0.03 -6.71
N ARG A 8 -10.73 -0.04 -8.04
CA ARG A 8 -10.39 -1.22 -8.84
C ARG A 8 -8.88 -1.39 -8.91
N THR A 9 -8.43 -2.63 -9.02
CA THR A 9 -6.99 -2.95 -9.18
C THR A 9 -6.36 -2.24 -10.39
N SER A 10 -7.12 -2.03 -11.47
CA SER A 10 -6.68 -1.32 -12.67
C SER A 10 -6.41 0.18 -12.47
N GLU A 11 -6.98 0.79 -11.42
CA GLU A 11 -6.77 2.21 -11.12
C GLU A 11 -5.45 2.49 -10.40
N ILE A 12 -4.79 1.43 -9.91
CA ILE A 12 -3.47 1.50 -9.29
C ILE A 12 -2.58 0.49 -10.03
N PRO A 13 -2.03 0.86 -11.21
CA PRO A 13 -1.22 -0.05 -12.01
C PRO A 13 0.07 -0.44 -11.26
N ALA A 14 0.73 -1.51 -11.70
CA ALA A 14 1.99 -1.96 -11.10
C ALA A 14 3.04 -0.85 -11.08
N GLY A 15 3.67 -0.65 -9.93
CA GLY A 15 4.61 0.46 -9.66
C GLY A 15 3.92 1.79 -9.32
N GLY A 16 2.60 1.87 -9.42
CA GLY A 16 1.81 3.04 -9.09
C GLY A 16 1.39 3.12 -7.62
N ASN A 17 0.86 4.27 -7.24
CA ASN A 17 0.20 4.48 -5.96
C ASN A 17 -0.95 5.49 -6.08
N LYS A 18 -1.87 5.45 -5.11
CA LYS A 18 -3.01 6.38 -5.04
C LYS A 18 -3.36 6.67 -3.57
N VAL A 19 -3.75 7.91 -3.28
CA VAL A 19 -4.12 8.38 -1.94
C VAL A 19 -5.63 8.42 -1.79
N PHE A 20 -6.12 7.97 -0.64
CA PHE A 20 -7.53 7.95 -0.25
C PHE A 20 -7.70 8.59 1.12
N GLY A 21 -8.65 9.53 1.24
CA GLY A 21 -9.07 10.07 2.54
C GLY A 21 -10.09 9.14 3.19
N LEU A 22 -9.69 8.42 4.24
CA LEU A 22 -10.54 7.49 4.98
C LEU A 22 -10.56 7.87 6.47
N GLU A 23 -11.75 8.07 7.03
CA GLU A 23 -11.94 8.41 8.45
C GLU A 23 -11.03 9.57 8.95
N GLY A 24 -10.86 10.60 8.10
CA GLY A 24 -10.02 11.77 8.41
C GLY A 24 -8.51 11.51 8.31
N ARG A 25 -8.08 10.41 7.70
CA ARG A 25 -6.67 10.07 7.45
C ARG A 25 -6.42 9.90 5.97
N ASP A 26 -5.30 10.45 5.51
CA ASP A 26 -4.81 10.16 4.16
C ASP A 26 -4.06 8.83 4.18
N ILE A 27 -4.56 7.85 3.44
CA ILE A 27 -3.98 6.52 3.29
C ILE A 27 -3.50 6.38 1.85
N VAL A 28 -2.21 6.08 1.68
CA VAL A 28 -1.64 5.78 0.37
C VAL A 28 -1.62 4.27 0.18
N VAL A 29 -2.11 3.82 -0.98
CA VAL A 29 -2.04 2.43 -1.43
C VAL A 29 -1.03 2.33 -2.56
N PHE A 30 -0.02 1.48 -2.38
CA PHE A 30 1.00 1.16 -3.38
C PHE A 30 0.68 -0.18 -4.03
N HIS A 31 1.00 -0.32 -5.31
CA HIS A 31 1.00 -1.61 -6.01
C HIS A 31 2.45 -1.96 -6.39
N VAL A 32 3.05 -2.89 -5.67
CA VAL A 32 4.47 -3.25 -5.82
C VAL A 32 4.59 -4.77 -5.91
N ASN A 33 5.33 -5.25 -6.91
CA ASN A 33 5.59 -6.69 -7.11
C ASN A 33 4.31 -7.57 -7.17
N GLY A 34 3.20 -7.01 -7.67
CA GLY A 34 1.91 -7.71 -7.74
C GLY A 34 1.12 -7.73 -6.42
N GLU A 35 1.64 -7.12 -5.36
CA GLU A 35 0.99 -6.98 -4.06
C GLU A 35 0.56 -5.52 -3.82
N PHE A 36 -0.48 -5.35 -3.00
CA PHE A 36 -0.95 -4.03 -2.57
C PHE A 36 -0.58 -3.76 -1.12
N PHE A 37 -0.06 -2.56 -0.83
CA PHE A 37 0.33 -2.13 0.50
C PHE A 37 -0.35 -0.82 0.84
N ALA A 38 -1.03 -0.74 2.00
CA ALA A 38 -1.66 0.48 2.48
C ALA A 38 -0.93 1.03 3.72
N LEU A 39 -0.59 2.31 3.66
CA LEU A 39 0.17 3.02 4.69
C LEU A 39 -0.45 4.40 4.93
N LEU A 40 -0.30 4.93 6.14
CA LEU A 40 -0.62 6.34 6.39
C LEU A 40 0.28 7.20 5.48
N ASN A 41 -0.30 8.14 4.74
CA ASN A 41 0.41 9.04 3.83
C ASN A 41 1.14 10.16 4.58
N ARG A 42 1.85 9.82 5.65
CA ARG A 42 2.57 10.77 6.49
C ARG A 42 3.75 10.08 7.16
N CYS A 43 4.94 10.56 6.84
CA CYS A 43 6.18 10.13 7.48
C CYS A 43 6.10 10.42 8.99
N PRO A 44 6.32 9.42 9.87
CA PRO A 44 6.21 9.60 11.31
C PRO A 44 7.33 10.47 11.90
N HIS A 45 8.38 10.76 11.12
CA HIS A 45 9.47 11.65 11.49
C HIS A 45 9.00 13.12 11.48
N GLU A 46 8.92 13.75 10.31
CA GLU A 46 8.57 15.17 10.19
C GLU A 46 7.31 15.43 9.35
N GLY A 47 6.60 14.38 8.92
CA GLY A 47 5.30 14.54 8.24
C GLY A 47 5.36 14.63 6.72
N ALA A 48 6.49 14.29 6.09
CA ALA A 48 6.61 14.18 4.63
C ALA A 48 5.49 13.29 4.06
N PRO A 49 4.89 13.67 2.92
CA PRO A 49 3.88 12.84 2.29
C PRO A 49 4.61 11.66 1.61
N LEU A 50 4.10 10.44 1.82
CA LEU A 50 4.77 9.18 1.47
C LEU A 50 4.39 8.64 0.09
N GLU A 51 3.29 9.08 -0.51
CA GLU A 51 2.97 8.93 -1.93
C GLU A 51 4.11 9.41 -2.86
N LYS A 52 4.93 10.36 -2.39
CA LYS A 52 6.14 10.87 -3.06
C LYS A 52 7.42 10.12 -2.69
N ALA A 53 7.35 9.14 -1.80
CA ALA A 53 8.52 8.35 -1.43
C ALA A 53 8.96 7.45 -2.58
N ALA A 54 10.26 7.24 -2.70
CA ALA A 54 10.81 6.31 -3.68
C ALA A 54 10.69 4.87 -3.16
N CYS A 55 10.24 3.95 -4.00
CA CYS A 55 10.29 2.52 -3.73
C CYS A 55 11.71 2.00 -4.00
N VAL A 56 12.43 1.63 -2.96
CA VAL A 56 13.83 1.17 -3.01
C VAL A 56 13.96 -0.29 -2.59
N ALA A 57 15.14 -0.87 -2.82
CA ALA A 57 15.46 -2.20 -2.31
C ALA A 57 15.85 -2.10 -0.85
N ARG A 58 15.59 -3.17 -0.08
CA ARG A 58 16.19 -3.32 1.23
C ARG A 58 17.68 -3.59 1.06
N LEU A 59 18.48 -2.85 1.82
CA LEU A 59 19.93 -2.97 1.85
C LEU A 59 20.35 -3.72 3.10
N THR A 60 21.12 -4.78 2.91
CA THR A 60 21.82 -5.49 3.98
C THR A 60 23.31 -5.48 3.73
N SER A 61 24.10 -5.66 4.78
CA SER A 61 25.55 -5.74 4.68
C SER A 61 26.03 -6.87 5.59
N PRO A 62 26.38 -8.04 5.03
CA PRO A 62 26.87 -9.15 5.85
C PRO A 62 28.27 -8.87 6.41
N GLU A 63 29.06 -8.05 5.72
CA GLU A 63 30.39 -7.62 6.12
C GLU A 63 30.70 -6.21 5.59
N PRO A 64 31.60 -5.45 6.25
CA PRO A 64 31.93 -4.09 5.82
C PRO A 64 32.37 -4.01 4.36
N GLY A 65 31.72 -3.12 3.60
CA GLY A 65 32.00 -2.89 2.17
C GLY A 65 31.25 -3.84 1.23
N VAL A 66 30.54 -4.85 1.74
CA VAL A 66 29.66 -5.71 0.94
C VAL A 66 28.21 -5.30 1.17
N TYR A 67 27.54 -4.91 0.10
CA TYR A 67 26.13 -4.54 0.11
C TYR A 67 25.31 -5.54 -0.68
N GLN A 68 24.24 -6.02 -0.08
CA GLN A 68 23.27 -6.89 -0.71
C GLN A 68 21.95 -6.12 -0.84
N ARG A 69 21.29 -6.33 -1.97
CA ARG A 69 19.98 -5.77 -2.28
C ARG A 69 18.98 -6.91 -2.33
N ASP A 70 17.96 -6.87 -1.50
CA ASP A 70 16.84 -7.80 -1.56
C ASP A 70 15.51 -7.04 -1.45
N ARG A 71 14.39 -7.75 -1.63
CA ARG A 71 13.03 -7.19 -1.57
C ARG A 71 12.91 -5.88 -2.35
N VAL A 72 13.34 -5.90 -3.62
CA VAL A 72 13.45 -4.70 -4.46
C VAL A 72 12.08 -4.05 -4.62
N GLY A 73 12.00 -2.77 -4.26
CA GLY A 73 10.77 -1.98 -4.33
C GLY A 73 9.91 -2.02 -3.07
N GLU A 74 10.18 -2.90 -2.11
CA GLU A 74 9.34 -3.06 -0.91
C GLU A 74 9.71 -2.12 0.25
N MET A 75 10.70 -1.26 0.04
CA MET A 75 11.09 -0.24 1.02
C MET A 75 10.68 1.14 0.52
N LEU A 76 10.10 1.97 1.39
CA LEU A 76 9.86 3.37 1.10
C LEU A 76 11.00 4.22 1.61
N ARG A 77 11.64 4.99 0.72
CA ARG A 77 12.57 6.05 1.09
C ARG A 77 11.86 7.39 1.10
N CYS A 78 11.69 7.97 2.29
CA CYS A 78 11.06 9.26 2.51
C CYS A 78 11.72 10.37 1.66
N PRO A 79 10.94 11.22 0.97
CA PRO A 79 11.46 12.23 0.05
C PRO A 79 12.17 13.40 0.75
N TRP A 80 12.08 13.52 2.08
CA TRP A 80 12.76 14.58 2.83
C TRP A 80 14.13 14.14 3.31
N HIS A 81 14.17 13.29 4.35
CA HIS A 81 15.41 12.92 5.05
C HIS A 81 15.98 11.56 4.62
N GLY A 82 15.38 10.92 3.62
CA GLY A 82 15.84 9.62 3.14
C GLY A 82 15.59 8.45 4.11
N TRP A 83 14.80 8.65 5.16
CA TRP A 83 14.47 7.58 6.10
C TRP A 83 13.70 6.47 5.40
N GLU A 84 14.12 5.23 5.66
CA GLU A 84 13.59 4.05 5.00
C GLU A 84 12.63 3.29 5.90
N PHE A 85 11.54 2.83 5.30
CA PHE A 85 10.49 2.10 5.99
C PHE A 85 10.04 0.87 5.21
N ASP A 86 9.81 -0.25 5.90
CA ASP A 86 9.30 -1.48 5.29
C ASP A 86 7.80 -1.35 5.01
N MET A 87 7.38 -1.55 3.76
CA MET A 87 5.97 -1.43 3.37
C MET A 87 5.06 -2.46 4.05
N ARG A 88 5.59 -3.62 4.43
CA ARG A 88 4.79 -4.73 4.98
C ARG A 88 4.35 -4.46 6.43
N ASN A 89 5.19 -3.79 7.21
CA ASN A 89 4.97 -3.62 8.66
C ASN A 89 5.21 -2.19 9.18
N GLY A 90 5.61 -1.27 8.30
CA GLY A 90 5.87 0.14 8.58
C GLY A 90 7.16 0.42 9.36
N GLN A 91 8.00 -0.57 9.66
CA GLN A 91 9.21 -0.40 10.48
C GLN A 91 10.20 0.56 9.83
N SER A 92 10.67 1.55 10.61
CA SER A 92 11.87 2.34 10.27
C SER A 92 13.13 1.55 10.53
N TRP A 93 14.11 1.65 9.64
CA TRP A 93 15.45 1.09 9.87
C TRP A 93 16.43 2.08 10.54
N PHE A 94 16.03 3.35 10.69
CA PHE A 94 16.84 4.38 11.32
C PHE A 94 16.64 4.45 12.84
N ASP A 95 15.40 4.30 13.30
CA ASP A 95 15.05 4.21 14.71
C ASP A 95 13.79 3.33 14.85
N PRO A 96 13.96 1.99 14.84
CA PRO A 96 12.86 1.03 14.76
C PRO A 96 11.96 1.02 15.99
N ASN A 97 12.44 1.54 17.12
CA ASN A 97 11.68 1.56 18.37
C ASN A 97 10.76 2.77 18.48
N ARG A 98 11.17 3.91 17.89
CA ARG A 98 10.42 5.17 17.99
C ARG A 98 9.55 5.45 16.78
N PHE A 99 10.01 5.09 15.58
CA PHE A 99 9.35 5.51 14.35
C PHE A 99 8.87 4.31 13.54
N ARG A 100 7.54 4.19 13.44
CA ARG A 100 6.86 3.22 12.60
C ARG A 100 5.76 3.90 11.82
N ILE A 101 5.69 3.68 10.51
CA ILE A 101 4.52 4.06 9.72
C ILE A 101 3.36 3.15 10.13
N ARG A 102 2.16 3.72 10.24
CA ARG A 102 0.97 2.91 10.42
C ARG A 102 0.63 2.21 9.09
N SER A 103 0.69 0.88 9.09
CA SER A 103 0.17 0.04 8.00
C SER A 103 -1.27 -0.36 8.24
N TYR A 104 -2.00 -0.60 7.15
CA TYR A 104 -3.39 -1.01 7.14
C TYR A 104 -3.51 -2.34 6.37
N PRO A 105 -4.28 -3.31 6.88
CA PRO A 105 -4.56 -4.53 6.12
C PRO A 105 -5.20 -4.20 4.78
N VAL A 106 -4.76 -4.91 3.74
CA VAL A 106 -5.29 -4.81 2.38
C VAL A 106 -5.74 -6.17 1.92
N ALA A 107 -6.92 -6.22 1.30
CA ALA A 107 -7.44 -7.39 0.60
C ALA A 107 -7.78 -7.03 -0.84
N VAL A 108 -7.70 -8.01 -1.74
CA VAL A 108 -8.21 -7.92 -3.10
C VAL A 108 -9.33 -8.94 -3.24
N GLU A 109 -10.52 -8.47 -3.60
CA GLU A 109 -11.73 -9.31 -3.70
C GLU A 109 -12.44 -9.13 -5.04
N SER A 110 -13.14 -10.16 -5.49
CA SER A 110 -13.91 -10.11 -6.73
C SER A 110 -15.13 -9.20 -6.56
N GLY A 111 -15.42 -8.40 -7.59
CA GLY A 111 -16.63 -7.56 -7.62
C GLY A 111 -17.92 -8.36 -7.48
N ALA A 112 -17.93 -9.61 -7.92
CA ALA A 112 -19.07 -10.51 -7.79
C ALA A 112 -19.39 -10.87 -6.32
N GLU A 113 -18.40 -10.85 -5.44
CA GLU A 113 -18.58 -11.12 -4.00
C GLU A 113 -19.04 -9.88 -3.23
N LEU A 114 -18.65 -8.68 -3.69
CA LEU A 114 -18.92 -7.41 -3.02
C LEU A 114 -20.28 -6.79 -3.39
N GLN A 115 -20.82 -7.07 -4.58
CA GLN A 115 -22.07 -6.48 -5.04
C GLN A 115 -23.22 -7.50 -5.14
N LYS A 116 -23.90 -7.79 -4.03
CA LYS A 116 -25.29 -8.27 -4.07
C LYS A 116 -26.24 -7.06 -4.10
N GLY A 117 -26.42 -6.46 -5.27
CA GLY A 117 -27.40 -5.39 -5.49
C GLY A 117 -28.85 -5.92 -5.57
N PRO A 118 -29.89 -5.12 -5.25
CA PRO A 118 -31.30 -5.54 -5.24
C PRO A 118 -31.97 -5.66 -6.62
N TYR A 119 -31.24 -5.40 -7.72
CA TYR A 119 -31.80 -5.43 -9.08
C TYR A 119 -31.33 -6.68 -9.81
N VAL A 120 -32.16 -7.73 -9.80
CA VAL A 120 -32.07 -8.86 -10.73
C VAL A 120 -32.90 -8.49 -11.96
N ALA A 121 -32.24 -8.02 -13.03
CA ALA A 121 -32.88 -7.86 -14.33
C ALA A 121 -32.79 -9.18 -15.13
N GLU A 122 -33.68 -9.36 -16.12
CA GLU A 122 -33.69 -10.51 -17.04
C GLU A 122 -32.27 -10.88 -17.50
N THR A 123 -31.94 -12.17 -17.35
CA THR A 123 -30.59 -12.70 -17.51
C THR A 123 -30.14 -12.69 -18.97
N PHE A 124 -29.26 -11.76 -19.31
CA PHE A 124 -28.20 -11.96 -20.29
C PHE A 124 -26.91 -12.34 -19.53
N PRO A 125 -25.98 -13.11 -20.11
CA PRO A 125 -24.70 -13.38 -19.46
C PRO A 125 -23.91 -12.08 -19.30
N VAL A 126 -23.97 -11.49 -18.11
CA VAL A 126 -23.13 -10.36 -17.70
C VAL A 126 -21.92 -10.95 -16.99
N HIS A 127 -20.76 -10.84 -17.60
CA HIS A 127 -19.49 -11.19 -16.96
C HIS A 127 -19.02 -10.01 -16.11
N ILE A 128 -18.94 -10.21 -14.79
CA ILE A 128 -18.27 -9.28 -13.88
C ILE A 128 -16.82 -9.74 -13.78
N GLU A 129 -15.90 -9.04 -14.43
CA GLU A 129 -14.46 -9.39 -14.52
C GLU A 129 -13.55 -8.48 -13.65
N ASP A 130 -14.09 -7.72 -12.69
CA ASP A 130 -13.31 -6.72 -11.95
C ASP A 130 -12.93 -7.19 -10.53
N ASN A 131 -11.65 -7.00 -10.16
CA ASN A 131 -11.13 -7.17 -8.80
C ASN A 131 -10.97 -5.79 -8.11
N TYR A 132 -11.41 -5.70 -6.85
CA TYR A 132 -11.42 -4.50 -6.02
C TYR A 132 -10.38 -4.57 -4.90
N VAL A 133 -9.76 -3.43 -4.60
CA VAL A 133 -8.85 -3.26 -3.46
C VAL A 133 -9.64 -2.76 -2.25
N ILE A 134 -9.45 -3.44 -1.11
CA ILE A 134 -10.14 -3.17 0.16
C ILE A 134 -9.10 -2.85 1.22
N VAL A 135 -9.34 -1.78 1.99
CA VAL A 135 -8.49 -1.37 3.12
C VAL A 135 -9.29 -1.45 4.41
N GLU A 136 -8.68 -2.00 5.46
CA GLU A 136 -9.24 -2.06 6.82
C GLU A 136 -8.57 -1.02 7.73
N VAL A 137 -9.37 -0.18 8.41
CA VAL A 137 -8.89 0.97 9.21
C VAL A 137 -9.15 0.80 10.72
#